data_AF-A0A7X8IPM2-F1
#
_entry.id   AF-A0A7X8IPM2-F1
#
_cell.length_a   1.000
_cell.length_b   1.000
_cell.length_c   1.000
_cell.angle_alpha   90.00
_cell.angle_beta   90.00
_cell.angle_gamma   90.00
#
_symmetry.space_group_name_H-M   'P 1'
#
loop_
_entity.id
_entity.type
_entity.pdbx_description
1 polymer ?
#
loop_
_entity_poly.entity_id
_entity_poly.type
_entity_poly.pdbx_seq_one_letter_code
_entity_poly.pdbx_strand_id
1 'polypeptide(L)'
;MSRFTGIIGIIILLGLAFLWSNNRKAINIRLVVSGLLLQLGLAVFILKVPVGQDIFAWLGKVINKLLDFSQEGALFVFGDLMKVSEIL
;
A
#
# COMPACT_ATOMS: atom_id res chain seq x y z
N MET A 1 23.90 7.24 -5.88
CA MET A 1 23.76 5.79 -5.65
C MET A 1 22.41 5.36 -5.08
N SER A 2 21.58 6.23 -4.47
CA SER A 2 20.28 5.86 -3.87
C SER A 2 19.09 5.72 -4.85
N ARG A 3 19.24 6.05 -6.14
CA ARG A 3 18.11 6.11 -7.09
C ARG A 3 17.80 4.78 -7.79
N PHE A 4 18.74 3.82 -7.78
CA PHE A 4 18.60 2.55 -8.51
C PHE A 4 18.02 1.41 -7.66
N THR A 5 18.00 1.57 -6.33
CA THR A 5 17.51 0.54 -5.40
C THR A 5 16.07 0.12 -5.70
N GLY A 6 15.19 1.05 -6.07
CA GLY A 6 13.81 0.74 -6.45
C GLY A 6 13.70 -0.16 -7.68
N ILE A 7 14.47 0.14 -8.74
CA ILE A 7 14.49 -0.68 -9.96
C ILE A 7 15.09 -2.05 -9.69
N ILE A 8 16.20 -2.10 -8.94
CA ILE A 8 16.84 -3.36 -8.52
C ILE A 8 15.86 -4.21 -7.72
N GLY A 9 15.10 -3.60 -6.79
CA GLY A 9 14.08 -4.29 -6.01
C GLY A 9 13.00 -4.94 -6.87
N ILE A 10 12.47 -4.22 -7.87
CA ILE A 10 11.47 -4.77 -8.80
C ILE A 10 12.03 -5.97 -9.57
N ILE A 11 13.26 -5.86 -10.08
CA ILE A 11 13.91 -6.96 -10.82
C ILE A 11 14.09 -8.19 -9.92
N ILE A 12 14.56 -8.00 -8.68
CA ILE A 12 14.75 -9.09 -7.73
C ILE A 12 13.42 -9.75 -7.39
N LEU A 13 12.36 -8.98 -7.10
CA LEU A 13 11.04 -9.53 -6.77
C LEU A 13 10.45 -10.34 -7.93
N LEU A 14 10.53 -9.83 -9.16
CA LEU A 14 10.09 -10.56 -10.35
C LEU A 14 10.94 -11.82 -10.60
N GLY A 15 12.26 -11.73 -10.37
CA GLY A 15 13.17 -12.86 -10.46
C GLY A 15 12.83 -13.96 -9.46
N LEU A 16 12.58 -13.60 -8.20
CA LEU A 16 12.14 -14.55 -7.17
C LEU A 16 10.79 -15.18 -7.50
N ALA A 17 9.81 -14.38 -7.93
CA ALA A 17 8.51 -14.89 -8.37
C ALA A 17 8.63 -15.87 -9.55
N PHE A 18 9.53 -15.60 -10.49
CA PHE A 18 9.83 -16.51 -11.60
C PHE A 18 10.51 -17.80 -11.13
N LEU A 19 11.46 -17.71 -10.20
CA LEU A 19 12.16 -18.88 -9.66
C LEU A 19 11.22 -19.83 -8.92
N TRP A 20 10.30 -19.26 -8.13
CA TRP A 20 9.29 -20.03 -7.38
C TRP A 20 8.10 -20.50 -8.21
N SER A 21 8.00 -20.08 -9.48
CA SER A 21 6.87 -20.44 -10.34
C SER A 21 6.89 -21.93 -10.68
N ASN A 22 5.76 -22.60 -10.40
CA ASN A 22 5.56 -24.02 -10.67
C ASN A 22 5.58 -24.35 -12.18
N ASN A 23 5.10 -23.45 -13.04
CA ASN A 23 5.11 -23.63 -14.49
C ASN A 23 5.52 -22.35 -15.21
N ARG A 24 6.83 -22.19 -15.40
CA ARG A 24 7.45 -21.00 -16.01
C ARG A 24 7.01 -20.73 -17.45
N LYS A 25 6.58 -21.78 -18.19
CA LYS A 25 6.12 -21.65 -19.58
C LYS A 25 4.66 -21.17 -19.67
N ALA A 26 3.88 -21.34 -18.61
CA ALA A 26 2.49 -20.88 -18.55
C ALA A 26 2.35 -19.42 -18.08
N ILE A 27 3.46 -18.72 -17.84
CA ILE A 27 3.43 -17.32 -17.41
C ILE A 27 2.93 -16.46 -18.56
N ASN A 28 1.76 -15.85 -18.35
CA ASN A 28 1.20 -14.90 -19.31
C ASN A 28 1.88 -13.53 -19.15
N ILE A 29 2.84 -13.24 -20.03
CA ILE A 29 3.59 -11.97 -20.01
C ILE A 29 2.69 -10.76 -20.18
N ARG A 30 1.59 -10.86 -20.94
CA ARG A 30 0.62 -9.77 -21.10
C ARG A 30 0.00 -9.38 -19.75
N LEU A 31 -0.34 -10.38 -18.92
CA LEU A 31 -0.90 -10.15 -17.59
C LEU A 31 0.13 -9.56 -16.62
N VAL A 32 1.36 -10.06 -16.64
CA VAL A 32 2.43 -9.55 -15.77
C VAL A 32 2.74 -8.09 -16.09
N VAL A 33 2.92 -7.77 -17.38
CA VAL A 33 3.22 -6.41 -17.82
C VAL A 33 2.04 -5.46 -17.59
N SER A 34 0.80 -5.87 -17.87
CA SER A 34 -0.36 -5.03 -17.60
C SER A 34 -0.54 -4.75 -16.10
N GLY A 35 -0.31 -5.76 -15.25
CA GLY A 35 -0.32 -5.59 -13.80
C GLY A 35 0.75 -4.62 -13.30
N LEU A 36 1.99 -4.75 -13.79
CA LEU A 36 3.09 -3.83 -13.46
C LEU A 36 2.80 -2.40 -13.93
N LEU A 37 2.27 -2.23 -15.13
CA LEU A 37 1.89 -0.90 -15.65
C LEU A 37 0.77 -0.28 -14.83
N LEU A 38 -0.24 -1.05 -14.45
CA LEU A 38 -1.32 -0.57 -13.59
C LEU A 38 -0.78 -0.18 -12.21
N GLN A 39 0.09 -0.99 -11.61
CA GLN A 39 0.69 -0.69 -10.31
C GLN A 39 1.53 0.59 -10.35
N LEU A 40 2.39 0.75 -11.36
CA LEU A 40 3.20 1.95 -11.53
C LEU A 40 2.33 3.17 -11.88
N GLY A 41 1.33 3.00 -12.74
CA GLY A 41 0.38 4.04 -13.11
C GLY A 41 -0.39 4.56 -11.91
N LEU A 42 -0.91 3.65 -11.07
CA LEU A 42 -1.58 4.00 -9.83
C LEU A 42 -0.62 4.69 -8.85
N ALA A 43 0.61 4.17 -8.68
CA ALA A 43 1.60 4.78 -7.80
C ALA A 43 1.94 6.21 -8.22
N VAL A 44 2.15 6.46 -9.51
CA VAL A 44 2.40 7.81 -10.05
C VAL A 44 1.16 8.70 -9.87
N PHE A 45 -0.02 8.18 -10.14
CA PHE A 45 -1.27 8.91 -9.96
C PHE A 45 -1.45 9.36 -8.51
N ILE A 46 -1.27 8.46 -7.54
CA ILE A 46 -1.44 8.76 -6.12
C ILE A 46 -0.32 9.66 -5.59
N LEU A 47 0.95 9.41 -5.97
CA LEU A 47 2.11 10.05 -5.33
C LEU A 47 2.58 11.32 -6.03
N LYS A 48 2.24 11.54 -7.31
CA LYS A 48 2.83 12.63 -8.11
C LYS A 48 1.80 13.51 -8.81
N VAL A 49 0.61 13.01 -9.11
CA VAL A 49 -0.43 13.81 -9.76
C VAL A 49 -1.21 14.57 -8.69
N PRO A 50 -1.31 15.92 -8.74
CA PRO A 50 -1.97 16.71 -7.70
C PRO A 50 -3.41 16.26 -7.42
N VAL A 51 -4.19 16.02 -8.49
CA VAL A 51 -5.57 15.52 -8.38
C VAL A 51 -5.63 14.16 -7.66
N GLY A 52 -4.67 13.27 -7.93
CA GLY A 52 -4.62 11.97 -7.25
C GLY A 52 -4.25 12.12 -5.77
N GLN A 53 -3.32 13.01 -5.43
CA GLN A 53 -2.99 13.33 -4.04
C GLN A 53 -4.19 13.91 -3.28
N ASP A 54 -4.94 14.83 -3.89
CA ASP A 54 -6.11 15.46 -3.27
C ASP A 54 -7.22 14.45 -2.98
N ILE A 55 -7.51 13.55 -3.94
CA ILE A 55 -8.50 12.48 -3.78
C ILE A 55 -8.11 11.56 -2.60
N PHE A 56 -6.86 11.12 -2.56
CA PHE A 56 -6.39 10.20 -1.51
C PHE A 56 -6.22 10.90 -0.15
N ALA A 57 -5.92 12.18 -0.12
CA ALA A 57 -5.93 12.99 1.10
C ALA A 57 -7.36 13.12 1.66
N TRP A 58 -8.35 13.33 0.79
CA TRP A 58 -9.75 13.33 1.20
C TRP A 58 -10.18 11.96 1.73
N LEU A 59 -9.83 10.87 1.03
CA LEU A 59 -10.12 9.51 1.48
C LEU A 59 -9.48 9.23 2.85
N GLY A 60 -8.24 9.66 3.06
CA GLY A 60 -7.56 9.56 4.35
C GLY A 60 -8.33 10.26 5.49
N LYS A 61 -8.88 11.46 5.23
CA LYS A 61 -9.73 12.17 6.21
C LYS A 61 -10.99 11.39 6.55
N VAL A 62 -11.62 10.75 5.56
CA VAL A 62 -12.82 9.92 5.78
C VAL A 62 -12.48 8.70 6.64
N ILE A 63 -11.40 7.99 6.31
CA ILE A 63 -10.95 6.84 7.09
C ILE A 63 -10.59 7.23 8.52
N ASN A 64 -9.87 8.34 8.72
CA ASN A 64 -9.57 8.84 10.06
C ASN A 64 -10.84 9.13 10.86
N LYS A 65 -11.86 9.72 10.23
CA LYS A 65 -13.14 9.95 10.91
C LYS A 65 -13.85 8.65 11.33
N LEU A 66 -13.71 7.58 10.55
CA LEU A 66 -14.19 6.25 10.95
C LEU A 66 -13.39 5.67 12.11
N LEU A 67 -12.07 5.89 12.11
CA LEU A 67 -11.21 5.49 13.23
C LEU A 67 -11.57 6.25 14.52
N ASP A 68 -11.88 7.55 14.43
CA ASP A 68 -12.31 8.33 15.60
C ASP A 68 -13.57 7.73 16.23
N PHE A 69 -14.56 7.32 15.42
CA PHE A 69 -15.75 6.63 15.95
C PHE A 69 -15.41 5.28 16.58
N SER A 70 -14.47 4.53 15.99
CA SER A 70 -13.99 3.28 16.56
C SER A 70 -13.26 3.49 17.89
N GLN A 71 -12.50 4.59 18.03
CA GLN A 71 -11.79 4.94 19.26
C GLN A 71 -12.78 5.30 20.38
N GLU A 72 -13.82 6.08 20.08
CA GLU A 72 -14.89 6.38 21.05
C GLU A 72 -15.60 5.08 21.52
N GLY A 73 -15.87 4.16 20.60
CA GLY A 73 -16.41 2.84 20.95
C GLY A 73 -15.46 2.02 21.83
N ALA A 74 -14.16 2.03 21.53
CA ALA A 74 -13.15 1.36 22.34
C ALA A 74 -13.01 2.00 23.73
N LEU A 75 -13.09 3.33 23.83
CA LEU A 75 -13.11 4.06 25.10
C LEU A 75 -14.35 3.71 25.93
N PHE A 76 -15.53 3.57 25.31
CA PHE A 76 -16.73 3.12 26.00
C PHE A 76 -16.59 1.71 26.59
N VAL A 77 -15.98 0.78 25.85
CA VAL A 77 -15.84 -0.63 26.29
C VAL A 77 -14.69 -0.81 27.28
N PHE A 78 -13.54 -0.18 27.03
CA PHE A 78 -12.29 -0.47 27.74
C PHE A 78 -11.80 0.68 28.65
N GLY A 79 -12.39 1.87 28.54
CA GLY A 79 -12.11 3.01 29.43
C GLY A 79 -10.63 3.33 29.55
N ASP A 80 -10.12 3.30 30.79
CA ASP A 80 -8.74 3.70 31.12
C ASP A 80 -7.66 2.76 30.56
N LEU A 81 -7.99 1.53 30.15
CA LEU A 81 -7.03 0.62 29.52
C LEU A 81 -6.51 1.16 28.16
N MET A 82 -7.29 2.02 27.50
CA MET A 82 -6.87 2.70 26.27
C MET A 82 -5.85 3.83 26.54
N LYS A 83 -5.84 4.43 27.73
CA LYS A 83 -4.92 5.54 28.10
C LYS A 83 -3.56 5.05 28.56
N VAL A 84 -3.50 3.85 29.13
CA VAL A 84 -2.25 3.24 29.64
C VAL A 84 -1.26 2.93 28.50
N SER A 85 -1.76 2.68 27.28
CA SER A 85 -0.91 2.43 26.11
C SER A 85 -0.13 3.66 25.63
N GLU A 86 -0.51 4.89 26.02
CA GLU A 86 0.22 6.12 25.62
C GLU A 86 1.38 6.46 26.58
N ILE A 87 1.55 5.71 27.68
CA ILE A 87 2.54 5.98 28.74
C ILE A 87 3.79 5.07 28.64
N LEU A 88 3.80 4.10 27.71
CA LEU A 88 4.95 3.24 27.39
C LEU A 88 5.48 3.55 25.99
#